data_AF-A0A2T6G6J9-F1
#
_entry.id   AF-A0A2T6G6J9-F1
#
_cell.length_a   1.000
_cell.length_b   1.000
_cell.length_c   1.000
_cell.angle_alpha   90.00
_cell.angle_beta   90.00
_cell.angle_gamma   90.00
#
_symmetry.space_group_name_H-M   'P 1'
#
loop_
_entity.id
_entity.type
_entity.pdbx_description
1 polymer ?
#
loop_
_entity_poly.entity_id
_entity_poly.type
_entity_poly.pdbx_seq_one_letter_code
_entity_poly.pdbx_strand_id
1 'polypeptide(L)'
;MSLYHYIGSSKELPLGERGRRKSSADKSSGKVTKAIHFRSSHLPEGAVPLEQIVDLSHIQEDEIEVYDSMEDAAGIYIQDLGPWSGEIRGHFINPFVYQIAANWGGFSVHPNLKENFPEQYKAHVKCIRELFDLMKEYGSDHEQFELYTCWDGEEKQRKNEKLHKIIDLKTFQLGDEFELKDKQYIVIKT
;
A
#
# COMPACT_ATOMS: atom_id res chain seq x y z
N MET A 1 -10.12 -14.43 2.28
CA MET A 1 -9.95 -13.60 3.50
C MET A 1 -8.93 -12.54 3.18
N SER A 2 -9.18 -11.29 3.58
CA SER A 2 -8.29 -10.16 3.30
C SER A 2 -7.40 -9.90 4.51
N LEU A 3 -6.12 -9.61 4.26
CA LEU A 3 -5.18 -9.22 5.30
C LEU A 3 -5.25 -7.70 5.46
N TYR A 4 -5.52 -7.22 6.67
CA TYR A 4 -5.55 -5.79 6.97
C TYR A 4 -4.28 -5.35 7.67
N HIS A 5 -3.86 -4.13 7.34
CA HIS A 5 -2.69 -3.49 7.91
C HIS A 5 -3.11 -2.19 8.56
N TYR A 6 -2.57 -1.93 9.75
CA TYR A 6 -2.94 -0.81 10.59
C TYR A 6 -1.67 -0.09 11.04
N ILE A 7 -1.76 1.24 11.10
CA ILE A 7 -0.68 2.11 11.56
C ILE A 7 -1.16 2.96 12.73
N GLY A 8 -0.37 2.99 13.80
CA GLY A 8 -0.52 3.89 14.93
C GLY A 8 0.52 5.01 14.89
N SER A 9 0.12 6.25 15.12
CA SER A 9 1.00 7.42 15.18
C SER A 9 0.67 8.35 16.35
N SER A 10 1.68 9.06 16.86
CA SER A 10 1.53 10.09 17.89
C SER A 10 0.79 11.34 17.38
N LYS A 11 0.71 11.52 16.07
CA LYS A 11 0.10 12.68 15.39
C LYS A 11 -0.87 12.23 14.31
N GLU A 12 -1.72 13.15 13.85
CA GLU A 12 -2.61 12.88 12.73
C GLU A 12 -1.82 12.66 11.43
N LEU A 13 -2.23 11.62 10.68
CA LEU A 13 -1.68 11.31 9.36
C LEU A 13 -2.61 11.80 8.25
N PRO A 14 -2.07 12.18 7.09
CA PRO A 14 -2.88 12.60 5.96
C PRO A 14 -3.71 11.42 5.46
N LEU A 15 -5.03 11.60 5.37
CA LEU A 15 -5.91 10.61 4.77
C LEU A 15 -5.82 10.69 3.24
N GLY A 16 -6.07 9.56 2.59
CA GLY A 16 -6.13 9.46 1.13
C GLY A 16 -4.93 8.74 0.53
N GLU A 17 -4.76 8.94 -0.79
CA GLU A 17 -3.71 8.29 -1.57
C GLU A 17 -2.38 9.04 -1.47
N ARG A 18 -1.29 8.27 -1.47
CA ARG A 18 0.08 8.77 -1.55
C ARG A 18 0.94 7.92 -2.49
N GLY A 19 1.83 8.58 -3.23
CA GLY A 19 2.87 7.93 -4.05
C GLY A 19 2.49 7.71 -5.52
N ARG A 20 1.19 7.67 -5.86
CA ARG A 20 0.75 7.47 -7.24
C ARG A 20 1.18 8.66 -8.13
N ARG A 21 1.64 8.35 -9.34
CA ARG A 21 2.12 9.34 -10.31
C ARG A 21 1.51 9.06 -11.68
N LYS A 22 0.46 9.82 -12.03
CA LYS A 22 -0.19 9.71 -13.34
C LYS A 22 0.79 10.08 -14.47
N SER A 23 0.61 9.46 -15.62
CA SER A 23 1.39 9.75 -16.82
C SER A 23 1.10 11.17 -17.32
N SER A 24 2.07 11.77 -18.01
CA SER A 24 1.85 13.04 -18.74
C SER A 24 0.76 12.95 -19.83
N ALA A 25 0.43 11.74 -20.27
CA ALA A 25 -0.65 11.47 -21.23
C ALA A 25 -2.03 11.29 -20.57
N ASP A 26 -2.11 11.31 -19.23
CA ASP A 26 -3.36 11.19 -18.49
C ASP A 26 -4.28 12.39 -18.74
N LYS A 27 -5.55 12.10 -19.01
CA LYS A 27 -6.61 13.12 -19.20
C LYS A 27 -7.73 12.97 -18.16
N SER A 28 -7.51 12.16 -17.12
CA SER A 28 -8.53 11.90 -16.10
C SER A 28 -8.90 13.19 -15.38
N SER A 29 -10.20 13.46 -15.22
CA SER A 29 -10.70 14.75 -14.73
C SER A 29 -11.08 14.72 -13.24
N GLY A 30 -10.62 13.71 -12.49
CA GLY A 30 -11.03 13.48 -11.10
C GLY A 30 -12.42 12.87 -10.95
N LYS A 31 -13.07 12.49 -12.05
CA LYS A 31 -14.24 11.60 -12.05
C LYS A 31 -13.89 10.24 -11.48
N VAL A 32 -14.92 9.45 -11.16
CA VAL A 32 -14.76 8.06 -10.74
C VAL A 32 -14.02 7.28 -11.84
N THR A 33 -12.83 6.80 -11.51
CA THR A 33 -12.02 5.96 -12.39
C THR A 33 -12.73 4.64 -12.66
N LYS A 34 -12.99 4.35 -13.93
CA LYS A 34 -13.62 3.10 -14.39
C LYS A 34 -12.62 2.12 -14.99
N ALA A 35 -11.50 2.62 -15.52
CA ALA A 35 -10.44 1.79 -16.07
C ALA A 35 -9.07 2.38 -15.79
N ILE A 36 -8.04 1.52 -15.83
CA ILE A 36 -6.65 1.93 -15.68
C ILE A 36 -5.87 1.37 -16.87
N HIS A 37 -5.05 2.22 -17.47
CA HIS A 37 -4.18 1.88 -18.58
C HIS A 37 -2.71 2.03 -18.19
N PHE A 38 -1.94 0.96 -18.37
CA PHE A 38 -0.48 0.96 -18.20
C PHE A 38 0.21 1.02 -19.54
N ARG A 39 0.99 2.07 -19.78
CA ARG A 39 1.71 2.23 -21.05
C ARG A 39 2.83 1.21 -21.24
N SER A 40 3.39 0.67 -20.14
CA SER A 40 4.37 -0.42 -20.18
C SER A 40 3.76 -1.79 -20.48
N SER A 41 2.43 -1.92 -20.47
CA SER A 41 1.80 -3.23 -20.69
C SER A 41 1.97 -3.68 -22.14
N HIS A 42 2.57 -4.86 -22.32
CA HIS A 42 2.70 -5.52 -23.60
C HIS A 42 1.73 -6.69 -23.66
N LEU A 43 0.85 -6.68 -24.67
CA LEU A 43 0.00 -7.83 -24.94
C LEU A 43 0.87 -8.99 -25.45
N PRO A 44 0.66 -10.22 -24.95
CA PRO A 44 1.32 -11.40 -25.50
C PRO A 44 1.03 -11.53 -27.00
N GLU A 45 1.98 -12.10 -27.73
CA GLU A 45 1.80 -12.38 -29.15
C GLU A 45 0.57 -13.30 -29.36
N GLY A 46 -0.35 -12.89 -30.23
CA GLY A 46 -1.62 -13.58 -30.47
C GLY A 46 -2.75 -13.26 -29.49
N ALA A 47 -2.52 -12.40 -28.48
CA ALA A 47 -3.60 -11.90 -27.63
C ALA A 47 -4.47 -10.90 -28.38
N VAL A 48 -5.78 -10.99 -28.17
CA VAL A 48 -6.75 -10.03 -28.70
C VAL A 48 -7.02 -8.96 -27.63
N PRO A 49 -6.86 -7.66 -27.95
CA PRO A 49 -7.17 -6.59 -27.02
C PRO A 49 -8.63 -6.66 -26.52
N LEU A 50 -8.86 -6.34 -25.26
CA LEU A 50 -10.18 -6.46 -24.64
C LEU A 50 -11.22 -5.59 -25.35
N GLU A 51 -10.80 -4.43 -25.87
CA GLU A 51 -11.61 -3.47 -26.62
C GLU A 51 -12.18 -4.08 -27.91
N GLN A 52 -11.60 -5.17 -28.41
CA GLN A 52 -12.09 -5.88 -29.60
C GLN A 52 -13.10 -6.98 -29.26
N ILE A 53 -13.20 -7.37 -27.98
CA ILE A 53 -14.06 -8.46 -27.51
C ILE A 53 -15.26 -7.90 -26.72
N VAL A 54 -15.09 -6.76 -26.06
CA VAL A 54 -16.07 -6.15 -25.16
C VAL A 54 -16.34 -4.71 -25.60
N ASP A 55 -17.61 -4.32 -25.62
CA ASP A 55 -18.00 -2.93 -25.85
C ASP A 55 -17.65 -2.05 -24.64
N LEU A 56 -16.59 -1.26 -24.80
CA LEU A 56 -16.07 -0.33 -23.80
C LEU A 56 -16.45 1.13 -24.10
N SER A 57 -17.36 1.39 -25.05
CA SER A 57 -17.73 2.76 -25.46
C SER A 57 -18.39 3.57 -24.34
N HIS A 58 -18.84 2.92 -23.27
CA HIS A 58 -19.44 3.53 -22.10
C HIS A 58 -18.40 4.10 -21.11
N ILE A 59 -17.12 3.87 -21.34
CA ILE A 59 -16.01 4.42 -20.55
C ILE A 59 -15.44 5.63 -21.31
N GLN A 60 -15.49 6.80 -20.68
CA GLN A 60 -14.97 8.04 -21.27
C GLN A 60 -13.46 8.18 -21.01
N GLU A 61 -12.73 8.87 -21.89
CA GLU A 61 -11.28 9.10 -21.72
C GLU A 61 -10.94 9.73 -20.35
N ASP A 62 -11.82 10.58 -19.82
CA ASP A 62 -11.59 11.26 -18.54
C ASP A 62 -11.99 10.42 -17.30
N GLU A 63 -12.46 9.19 -17.52
CA GLU A 63 -12.71 8.14 -16.52
C GLU A 63 -11.63 7.04 -16.55
N ILE A 64 -10.58 7.22 -17.36
CA ILE A 64 -9.45 6.30 -17.49
C ILE A 64 -8.22 6.94 -16.88
N GLU A 65 -7.64 6.30 -15.86
CA GLU A 65 -6.32 6.71 -15.36
C GLU A 65 -5.21 6.06 -16.16
N VAL A 66 -4.23 6.86 -16.58
CA VAL A 66 -3.09 6.43 -17.37
C VAL A 66 -1.83 6.54 -16.53
N TYR A 67 -1.09 5.45 -16.43
CA TYR A 67 0.20 5.37 -15.76
C TYR A 67 1.28 4.89 -16.72
N ASP A 68 2.51 5.38 -16.56
CA ASP A 68 3.64 4.91 -17.37
C ASP A 68 4.00 3.45 -17.03
N SER A 69 3.87 3.07 -15.75
CA SER A 69 4.15 1.71 -15.26
C SER A 69 3.27 1.33 -14.05
N MET A 70 3.27 0.04 -13.68
CA MET A 70 2.65 -0.43 -12.43
C MET A 70 3.29 0.22 -11.20
N GLU A 71 4.61 0.43 -11.23
CA GLU A 71 5.32 1.18 -10.18
C GLU A 71 4.77 2.60 -10.06
N ASP A 72 4.46 3.31 -11.15
CA ASP A 72 3.90 4.66 -11.08
C ASP A 72 2.49 4.69 -10.50
N ALA A 73 1.65 3.67 -10.77
CA ALA A 73 0.35 3.53 -10.14
C ALA A 73 0.40 3.06 -8.69
N ALA A 74 1.53 2.50 -8.25
CA ALA A 74 1.69 1.96 -6.92
C ALA A 74 1.85 3.06 -5.86
N GLY A 75 1.38 2.76 -4.65
CA GLY A 75 1.42 3.68 -3.53
C GLY A 75 0.68 3.13 -2.32
N ILE A 76 0.39 3.99 -1.36
CA ILE A 76 -0.38 3.65 -0.17
C ILE A 76 -1.67 4.46 -0.12
N TYR A 77 -2.68 3.90 0.54
CA TYR A 77 -3.91 4.57 0.88
C TYR A 77 -4.11 4.51 2.39
N ILE A 78 -4.34 5.66 3.01
CA ILE A 78 -4.54 5.79 4.45
C ILE A 78 -6.00 6.15 4.67
N GLN A 79 -6.69 5.31 5.43
CA GLN A 79 -8.10 5.52 5.74
C GLN A 79 -8.34 5.55 7.25
N ASP A 80 -9.26 6.42 7.65
CA ASP A 80 -9.75 6.39 9.02
C ASP A 80 -10.50 5.07 9.28
N LEU A 81 -10.36 4.58 10.50
CA LEU A 81 -10.97 3.34 10.95
C LEU A 81 -12.47 3.46 11.24
N GLY A 82 -12.99 4.68 11.26
CA GLY A 82 -14.35 4.97 11.70
C GLY A 82 -14.60 4.61 13.17
N PRO A 83 -15.84 4.76 13.63
CA PRO A 83 -16.22 4.58 15.04
C PRO A 83 -16.30 3.11 15.48
N TRP A 84 -16.45 2.16 14.56
CA TRP A 84 -16.74 0.75 14.89
C TRP A 84 -15.49 -0.12 15.13
N SER A 85 -14.31 0.39 14.81
CA SER A 85 -13.04 -0.33 14.96
C SER A 85 -12.38 0.00 16.32
N GLY A 86 -13.13 -0.09 17.42
CA GLY A 86 -12.58 0.15 18.76
C GLY A 86 -11.55 -0.91 19.18
N GLU A 87 -11.78 -2.16 18.76
CA GLU A 87 -10.96 -3.32 19.12
C GLU A 87 -9.53 -3.20 18.58
N ILE A 88 -9.39 -2.73 17.33
CA ILE A 88 -8.08 -2.60 16.72
C ILE A 88 -7.24 -1.52 17.42
N ARG A 89 -7.88 -0.44 17.90
CA ARG A 89 -7.20 0.64 18.65
C ARG A 89 -6.60 0.14 19.95
N GLY A 90 -7.18 -0.90 20.57
CA GLY A 90 -6.64 -1.51 21.79
C GLY A 90 -5.28 -2.18 21.62
N HIS A 91 -4.82 -2.41 20.39
CA HIS A 91 -3.47 -2.92 20.11
C HIS A 91 -2.41 -1.83 20.07
N PHE A 92 -2.79 -0.56 20.05
CA PHE A 92 -1.85 0.55 19.84
C PHE A 92 -1.65 1.35 21.12
N ILE A 93 -0.43 1.83 21.32
CA ILE A 93 -0.11 2.80 22.38
C ILE A 93 -0.44 4.21 21.88
N ASN A 94 -0.17 4.45 20.61
CA ASN A 94 -0.43 5.71 19.93
C ASN A 94 -1.94 5.98 19.75
N PRO A 95 -2.38 7.24 19.92
CA PRO A 95 -3.80 7.60 19.92
C PRO A 95 -4.42 7.61 18.52
N PHE A 96 -3.65 7.95 17.48
CA PHE A 96 -4.15 8.00 16.11
C PHE A 96 -3.87 6.68 15.42
N VAL A 97 -4.92 5.96 15.06
CA VAL A 97 -4.82 4.65 14.40
C VAL A 97 -5.60 4.68 13.10
N TYR A 98 -4.97 4.23 12.03
CA TYR A 98 -5.50 4.20 10.68
C TYR A 98 -5.35 2.82 10.07
N GLN A 99 -6.19 2.50 9.09
CA GLN A 99 -5.91 1.37 8.21
C GLN A 99 -5.09 1.86 7.02
N ILE A 100 -4.10 1.06 6.63
CA ILE A 100 -3.28 1.30 5.45
C ILE A 100 -3.52 0.18 4.44
N ALA A 101 -3.62 0.55 3.18
CA ALA A 101 -3.71 -0.37 2.06
C ALA A 101 -2.65 -0.03 1.02
N ALA A 102 -2.18 -1.05 0.31
CA ALA A 102 -1.35 -0.86 -0.87
C ALA A 102 -2.26 -0.67 -2.10
N ASN A 103 -1.98 0.36 -2.89
CA ASN A 103 -2.57 0.53 -4.21
C ASN A 103 -1.63 -0.07 -5.25
N TRP A 104 -2.14 -0.93 -6.14
CA TRP A 104 -1.40 -1.53 -7.26
C TRP A 104 -0.06 -2.19 -6.87
N GLY A 105 0.05 -2.64 -5.62
CA GLY A 105 1.24 -3.28 -5.06
C GLY A 105 0.93 -4.00 -3.75
N GLY A 106 1.91 -4.09 -2.84
CA GLY A 106 1.77 -4.83 -1.59
C GLY A 106 2.89 -4.55 -0.60
N PHE A 107 2.71 -5.01 0.64
CA PHE A 107 3.70 -4.88 1.72
C PHE A 107 4.51 -6.17 1.95
N SER A 108 4.69 -6.96 0.89
CA SER A 108 5.49 -8.19 0.90
C SER A 108 6.37 -8.26 -0.35
N VAL A 109 7.67 -8.40 -0.17
CA VAL A 109 8.67 -8.59 -1.23
C VAL A 109 9.58 -9.73 -0.84
N HIS A 110 9.96 -10.55 -1.82
CA HIS A 110 10.88 -11.66 -1.66
C HIS A 110 11.60 -11.93 -3.00
N PRO A 111 12.78 -12.57 -3.01
CA PRO A 111 13.55 -12.82 -4.23
C PRO A 111 12.76 -13.50 -5.35
N ASN A 112 11.90 -14.48 -5.03
CA ASN A 112 11.07 -15.14 -6.05
C ASN A 112 10.10 -14.18 -6.76
N LEU A 113 9.61 -13.12 -6.09
CA LEU A 113 8.73 -12.12 -6.71
C LEU A 113 9.54 -11.27 -7.69
N LYS A 114 10.76 -10.89 -7.30
CA LYS A 114 11.70 -10.12 -8.13
C LYS A 114 12.03 -10.85 -9.44
N GLU A 115 12.24 -12.16 -9.36
CA GLU A 115 12.60 -12.98 -10.52
C GLU A 115 11.42 -13.25 -11.45
N ASN A 116 10.26 -13.63 -10.89
CA ASN A 116 9.12 -14.08 -11.70
C ASN A 116 8.18 -12.93 -12.12
N PHE A 117 8.09 -11.86 -11.31
CA PHE A 117 7.16 -10.75 -11.51
C PHE A 117 7.83 -9.40 -11.23
N PRO A 118 8.84 -8.99 -12.02
CA PRO A 118 9.67 -7.82 -11.73
C PRO A 118 8.88 -6.49 -11.67
N GLU A 119 7.83 -6.32 -12.46
CA GLU A 119 6.97 -5.12 -12.39
C GLU A 119 6.19 -5.06 -11.07
N GLN A 120 5.62 -6.20 -10.64
CA GLN A 120 4.91 -6.31 -9.37
C GLN A 120 5.88 -6.12 -8.18
N TYR A 121 7.08 -6.68 -8.26
CA TYR A 121 8.13 -6.46 -7.26
C TYR A 121 8.44 -4.97 -7.08
N LYS A 122 8.64 -4.22 -8.17
CA LYS A 122 8.89 -2.77 -8.13
C LYS A 122 7.74 -2.01 -7.47
N ALA A 123 6.50 -2.36 -7.84
CA ALA A 123 5.32 -1.78 -7.23
C ALA A 123 5.24 -2.03 -5.71
N HIS A 124 5.52 -3.25 -5.26
CA HIS A 124 5.56 -3.59 -3.84
C HIS A 124 6.67 -2.84 -3.09
N VAL A 125 7.88 -2.79 -3.67
CA VAL A 125 9.00 -1.99 -3.12
C VAL A 125 8.59 -0.53 -2.97
N LYS A 126 7.87 0.04 -3.94
CA LYS A 126 7.37 1.41 -3.86
C LYS A 126 6.36 1.59 -2.73
N CYS A 127 5.37 0.70 -2.57
CA CYS A 127 4.41 0.78 -1.46
C CYS A 127 5.13 0.77 -0.09
N ILE A 128 6.13 -0.10 0.08
CA ILE A 128 6.91 -0.17 1.33
C ILE A 128 7.73 1.11 1.54
N ARG A 129 8.34 1.65 0.48
CA ARG A 129 9.09 2.92 0.55
C ARG A 129 8.19 4.09 0.93
N GLU A 130 7.03 4.23 0.29
CA GLU A 130 6.06 5.27 0.62
C GLU A 130 5.58 5.19 2.07
N LEU A 131 5.40 3.97 2.60
CA LEU A 131 5.07 3.76 4.01
C LEU A 131 6.18 4.27 4.94
N PHE A 132 7.44 3.97 4.64
CA PHE A 132 8.57 4.43 5.45
C PHE A 132 8.85 5.92 5.27
N ASP A 133 8.66 6.46 4.07
CA ASP A 133 8.84 7.88 3.80
C ASP A 133 7.75 8.72 4.47
N LEU A 134 6.50 8.23 4.53
CA LEU A 134 5.45 8.79 5.38
C LEU A 134 5.90 8.87 6.84
N MET A 135 6.41 7.77 7.40
CA MET A 135 6.86 7.74 8.79
C MET A 135 8.01 8.71 9.04
N LYS A 136 8.97 8.82 8.11
CA LYS A 136 10.07 9.78 8.21
C LYS A 136 9.62 11.24 8.11
N GLU A 137 8.61 11.52 7.28
CA GLU A 137 8.08 12.87 7.10
C GLU A 137 7.29 13.34 8.33
N TYR A 138 6.48 12.46 8.91
CA TYR A 138 5.59 12.79 10.02
C TYR A 138 6.20 12.52 11.40
N GLY A 139 7.25 11.70 11.46
CA GLY A 139 8.00 11.42 12.69
C GLY A 139 9.00 12.52 13.03
N SER A 140 9.06 12.91 14.30
CA SER A 140 10.17 13.67 14.87
C SER A 140 11.16 12.77 15.62
N ASP A 141 12.30 13.33 16.00
CA ASP A 141 13.26 12.63 16.86
C ASP A 141 12.55 12.09 18.12
N HIS A 142 12.72 10.79 18.38
CA HIS A 142 12.12 10.02 19.47
C HIS A 142 10.64 9.61 19.32
N GLU A 143 9.99 9.92 18.21
CA GLU A 143 8.66 9.38 17.93
C GLU A 143 8.73 7.94 17.43
N GLN A 144 7.64 7.22 17.65
CA GLN A 144 7.49 5.84 17.25
C GLN A 144 6.18 5.68 16.51
N PHE A 145 6.24 4.97 15.40
CA PHE A 145 5.07 4.44 14.73
C PHE A 145 4.89 2.98 15.13
N GLU A 146 3.67 2.51 15.04
CA GLU A 146 3.31 1.14 15.31
C GLU A 146 2.64 0.57 14.07
N LEU A 147 3.00 -0.63 13.66
CA LEU A 147 2.29 -1.37 12.62
C LEU A 147 1.70 -2.62 13.24
N TYR A 148 0.46 -2.92 12.91
CA TYR A 148 -0.18 -4.20 13.23
C TYR A 148 -0.85 -4.76 11.99
N THR A 149 -0.78 -6.07 11.81
CA THR A 149 -1.38 -6.76 10.67
C THR A 149 -2.17 -7.97 11.16
N CYS A 150 -3.39 -8.16 10.68
CA CYS A 150 -4.22 -9.32 10.99
C CYS A 150 -5.24 -9.61 9.88
N TRP A 151 -5.76 -10.84 9.84
CA TRP A 151 -6.86 -11.17 8.94
C TRP A 151 -8.16 -10.48 9.36
N ASP A 152 -9.03 -10.24 8.37
CA ASP A 152 -10.41 -9.81 8.59
C ASP A 152 -11.14 -10.71 9.60
N GLY A 153 -11.69 -10.10 10.65
CA GLY A 153 -12.35 -10.78 11.76
C GLY A 153 -11.42 -11.20 12.91
N GLU A 154 -10.12 -10.95 12.80
CA GLU A 154 -9.13 -11.26 13.84
C GLU A 154 -8.67 -10.03 14.63
N GLU A 155 -9.35 -8.90 14.53
CA GLU A 155 -8.96 -7.62 15.14
C GLU A 155 -8.89 -7.70 16.68
N LYS A 156 -9.64 -8.62 17.30
CA LYS A 156 -9.62 -8.86 18.76
C LYS A 156 -8.54 -9.85 19.19
N GLN A 157 -7.90 -10.55 18.25
CA GLN A 157 -6.95 -11.59 18.58
C GLN A 157 -5.64 -10.98 19.09
N ARG A 158 -4.96 -11.74 19.96
CA ARG A 158 -3.68 -11.30 20.50
C ARG A 158 -2.61 -11.27 19.40
N LYS A 159 -1.75 -10.27 19.51
CA LYS A 159 -0.50 -10.18 18.75
C LYS A 159 0.33 -11.45 18.93
N ASN A 160 1.07 -11.82 17.90
CA ASN A 160 2.05 -12.88 18.00
C ASN A 160 3.37 -12.32 18.51
N GLU A 161 3.64 -12.48 19.81
CA GLU A 161 4.86 -11.99 20.47
C GLU A 161 6.16 -12.48 19.79
N LYS A 162 6.14 -13.65 19.14
CA LYS A 162 7.32 -14.17 18.41
C LYS A 162 7.63 -13.40 17.13
N LEU A 163 6.64 -12.68 16.59
CA LEU A 163 6.79 -11.87 15.38
C LEU A 163 7.01 -10.39 15.70
N HIS A 164 7.00 -10.00 16.98
CA HIS A 164 7.25 -8.63 17.39
C HIS A 164 8.65 -8.20 16.93
N LYS A 165 8.71 -7.09 16.19
CA LYS A 165 9.96 -6.51 15.69
C LYS A 165 10.05 -5.03 16.02
N ILE A 166 11.28 -4.56 16.15
CA ILE A 166 11.59 -3.14 16.21
C ILE A 166 12.44 -2.82 14.99
N ILE A 167 12.06 -1.80 14.23
CA ILE A 167 12.82 -1.28 13.08
C ILE A 167 13.21 0.15 13.39
N ASP A 168 14.48 0.48 13.20
CA ASP A 168 14.97 1.86 13.30
C ASP A 168 15.21 2.40 11.89
N LEU A 169 14.39 3.37 11.45
CA LEU A 169 14.45 3.90 10.09
C LEU A 169 15.73 4.70 9.79
N LYS A 170 16.50 5.11 10.80
CA LYS A 170 17.81 5.77 10.60
C LYS A 170 18.87 4.78 10.12
N THR A 171 18.72 3.50 10.48
CA THR A 171 19.70 2.45 10.16
C THR A 171 19.15 1.39 9.22
N PHE A 172 17.84 1.27 9.11
CA PHE A 172 17.18 0.27 8.29
C PHE A 172 17.35 0.56 6.80
N GLN A 173 17.71 -0.48 6.06
CA GLN A 173 17.73 -0.47 4.60
C GLN A 173 16.81 -1.57 4.09
N LEU A 174 15.88 -1.21 3.20
CA LEU A 174 15.01 -2.18 2.54
C LEU A 174 15.86 -3.02 1.58
N GLY A 175 16.03 -4.30 1.91
CA GLY A 175 16.68 -5.29 1.06
C GLY A 175 15.72 -5.91 0.05
N ASP A 176 16.06 -7.10 -0.44
CA ASP A 176 15.23 -7.86 -1.39
C ASP A 176 14.12 -8.70 -0.71
N GLU A 177 14.04 -8.68 0.63
CA GLU A 177 13.03 -9.39 1.40
C GLU A 177 12.47 -8.49 2.52
N PHE A 178 11.15 -8.34 2.56
CA PHE A 178 10.41 -7.65 3.61
C PHE A 178 8.94 -8.08 3.54
N GLU A 179 8.30 -8.27 4.69
CA GLU A 179 6.88 -8.64 4.72
C GLU A 179 6.21 -8.18 6.02
N LEU A 180 4.98 -7.67 5.89
CA LEU A 180 4.03 -7.54 6.99
C LEU A 180 3.23 -8.85 7.15
N LYS A 181 3.52 -9.59 8.21
CA LYS A 181 2.94 -10.91 8.48
C LYS A 181 1.67 -10.83 9.33
N ASP A 182 0.83 -11.85 9.22
CA ASP A 182 -0.34 -12.00 10.09
C ASP A 182 0.05 -12.01 11.58
N LYS A 183 -0.75 -11.31 12.40
CA LYS A 183 -0.58 -11.05 13.84
C LYS A 183 0.76 -10.42 14.20
N GLN A 184 1.45 -9.85 13.22
CA GLN A 184 2.72 -9.18 13.45
C GLN A 184 2.48 -7.78 13.96
N TYR A 185 3.23 -7.42 15.00
CA TYR A 185 3.30 -6.07 15.52
C TYR A 185 4.74 -5.55 15.37
N ILE A 186 4.90 -4.37 14.78
CA ILE A 186 6.21 -3.77 14.51
C ILE A 186 6.23 -2.36 15.11
N VAL A 187 7.23 -2.07 15.91
CA VAL A 187 7.52 -0.70 16.36
C VAL A 187 8.57 -0.10 15.44
N ILE A 188 8.24 1.04 14.82
CA ILE A 188 9.12 1.77 13.92
C ILE A 188 9.63 3.01 14.64
N LYS A 189 10.95 3.15 14.79
CA LYS A 189 11.61 4.32 15.36
C LYS A 189 12.11 5.22 14.25
N THR A 190 11.80 6.51 14.33
CA THR A 190 12.19 7.53 13.34
C THR A 190 13.40 8.33 13.75
#